data_AF-A0A831SSP8-F1
#
_entry.id   AF-A0A831SSP8-F1
#
_cell.length_a   1.000
_cell.length_b   1.000
_cell.length_c   1.000
_cell.angle_alpha   90.00
_cell.angle_beta   90.00
_cell.angle_gamma   90.00
#
_symmetry.space_group_name_H-M   'P 1'
#
loop_
_entity.id
_entity.type
_entity.pdbx_description
1 polymer ?
#
loop_
_entity_poly.entity_id
_entity_poly.type
_entity_poly.pdbx_seq_one_letter_code
_entity_poly.pdbx_strand_id
1 'polypeptide(L)'
;MMCHSMAPPPVAAPPVRGVSFHYREAFESREDAVEHMVAFMKNPDPEQAVCDPQAIERFGLMPAMQLAEDELRTVSGWFWDQYDPSMRERHRQGGKVHA
;
A
#
# COMPACT_ATOMS: atom_id res chain seq x y z
N MET A 1 4.72 12.40 -12.00
CA MET A 1 5.47 11.16 -12.30
C MET A 1 4.72 9.99 -11.69
N MET A 2 4.60 8.85 -12.37
CA MET A 2 3.88 7.67 -11.86
C MET A 2 4.84 6.83 -11.00
N CYS A 3 4.62 6.76 -9.69
CA CYS A 3 5.51 6.01 -8.77
C CYS A 3 5.08 4.55 -8.61
N HIS A 4 3.77 4.30 -8.54
CA HIS A 4 3.21 2.95 -8.35
C HIS A 4 2.81 2.35 -9.69
N SER A 5 3.13 1.07 -9.91
CA SER A 5 2.47 0.27 -10.94
C SER A 5 1.19 -0.35 -10.36
N MET A 6 0.22 -0.70 -11.21
CA MET A 6 -1.01 -1.35 -10.73
C MET A 6 -0.74 -2.73 -10.13
N ALA A 7 0.06 -3.52 -10.84
CA ALA A 7 0.41 -4.89 -10.52
C ALA A 7 1.92 -5.08 -10.69
N PRO A 8 2.50 -6.16 -10.12
CA PRO A 8 3.89 -6.52 -10.39
C PRO A 8 4.17 -6.61 -11.90
N PRO A 9 5.38 -6.24 -12.35
CA PRO A 9 6.53 -5.80 -11.55
C PRO A 9 6.41 -4.34 -11.04
N PRO A 10 7.15 -3.96 -9.96
CA PRO A 10 7.24 -2.57 -9.49
C PRO A 10 8.03 -1.69 -10.47
N VAL A 11 7.76 -0.38 -10.46
CA VAL A 11 8.51 0.62 -11.23
C VAL A 11 9.42 1.46 -10.34
N ALA A 12 8.85 2.32 -9.48
CA ALA A 12 9.59 3.18 -8.57
C ALA A 12 9.13 3.04 -7.10
N ALA A 13 7.96 2.46 -6.88
CA ALA A 13 7.37 2.17 -5.57
C ALA A 13 6.65 0.80 -5.61
N PRO A 14 6.20 0.25 -4.46
CA PRO A 14 5.45 -0.99 -4.42
C PRO A 14 4.18 -0.93 -5.31
N PRO A 15 3.76 -2.02 -5.96
CA PRO A 15 2.55 -2.01 -6.77
C PRO A 15 1.30 -1.74 -5.92
N VAL A 16 0.33 -1.01 -6.48
CA VAL A 16 -0.93 -0.62 -5.81
C VAL A 16 -1.64 -1.82 -5.19
N ARG A 17 -1.78 -2.93 -5.93
CA ARG A 17 -2.44 -4.13 -5.41
C ARG A 17 -1.69 -4.76 -4.22
N GLY A 18 -0.37 -4.65 -4.19
CA GLY A 18 0.43 -5.08 -3.04
C GLY A 18 0.19 -4.21 -1.81
N VAL A 19 0.18 -2.88 -1.97
CA VAL A 19 -0.18 -1.94 -0.90
C VAL A 19 -1.60 -2.24 -0.38
N SER A 20 -2.56 -2.41 -1.28
CA SER A 20 -3.95 -2.74 -0.94
C SER A 20 -4.06 -4.03 -0.13
N PHE A 21 -3.29 -5.07 -0.50
CA PHE A 21 -3.20 -6.31 0.24
C PHE A 21 -2.74 -6.10 1.69
N HIS A 22 -1.62 -5.40 1.93
CA HIS A 22 -1.13 -5.15 3.28
C HIS A 22 -2.12 -4.33 4.12
N TYR A 23 -2.78 -3.35 3.53
CA TYR A 23 -3.83 -2.59 4.22
C TYR A 23 -5.03 -3.46 4.61
N ARG A 24 -5.40 -4.43 3.77
CA ARG A 24 -6.47 -5.40 4.10
C ARG A 24 -6.07 -6.41 5.16
N GLU A 25 -4.78 -6.63 5.35
CA GLU A 25 -4.27 -7.47 6.45
C GLU A 25 -4.17 -6.69 7.76
N ALA A 26 -3.86 -5.39 7.69
CA ALA A 26 -3.66 -4.54 8.85
C ALA A 26 -4.94 -3.94 9.45
N PHE A 27 -5.99 -3.75 8.63
CA PHE A 27 -7.23 -3.07 9.05
C PHE A 27 -8.47 -3.89 8.73
N GLU A 28 -9.42 -3.91 9.67
CA GLU A 28 -10.73 -4.55 9.47
C GLU A 28 -11.72 -3.62 8.76
N SER A 29 -11.65 -2.32 9.04
CA SER A 29 -12.56 -1.30 8.49
C SER A 29 -11.92 -0.52 7.34
N ARG A 30 -12.76 -0.11 6.38
CA ARG A 30 -12.32 0.76 5.28
C ARG A 30 -11.98 2.14 5.81
N GLU A 31 -12.75 2.61 6.77
CA GLU A 31 -12.63 3.92 7.38
C GLU A 31 -11.27 4.08 8.07
N ASP A 32 -10.87 3.14 8.94
CA ASP A 32 -9.57 3.21 9.64
C ASP A 32 -8.40 3.10 8.65
N ALA A 33 -8.51 2.23 7.64
CA ALA A 33 -7.51 2.11 6.59
C ALA A 33 -7.34 3.41 5.79
N VAL A 34 -8.45 4.09 5.48
CA VAL A 34 -8.43 5.36 4.76
C VAL A 34 -7.81 6.46 5.61
N GLU A 35 -8.23 6.62 6.87
CA GLU A 35 -7.64 7.62 7.78
C GLU A 35 -6.14 7.40 7.95
N HIS A 36 -5.72 6.15 8.16
CA HIS A 36 -4.32 5.81 8.31
C HIS A 36 -3.52 6.15 7.03
N MET A 37 -4.03 5.78 5.85
CA MET A 37 -3.34 6.06 4.59
C MET A 37 -3.28 7.57 4.31
N VAL A 38 -4.32 8.33 4.64
CA VAL A 38 -4.31 9.80 4.54
C VAL A 38 -3.24 10.39 5.46
N ALA A 39 -3.17 9.94 6.71
CA ALA A 39 -2.17 10.40 7.68
C ALA A 39 -0.74 10.09 7.18
N PHE A 40 -0.50 8.86 6.73
CA PHE A 40 0.79 8.44 6.17
C PHE A 40 1.16 9.26 4.92
N MET A 41 0.22 9.51 3.99
CA MET A 41 0.51 10.31 2.81
C MET A 41 0.83 11.77 3.13
N LYS A 42 0.22 12.35 4.17
CA LYS A 42 0.50 13.73 4.61
C LYS A 42 1.85 13.85 5.31
N ASN A 43 2.18 12.86 6.13
CA ASN A 43 3.42 12.83 6.91
C ASN A 43 4.00 11.41 6.96
N PRO A 44 4.70 10.96 5.90
CA PRO A 44 5.25 9.61 5.84
C PRO A 44 6.28 9.39 6.95
N ASP A 45 6.13 8.29 7.68
CA ASP A 45 6.99 7.88 8.78
C ASP A 45 7.27 6.37 8.64
N PRO A 46 8.54 5.91 8.67
CA PRO A 46 8.87 4.49 8.64
C PRO A 46 8.14 3.65 9.70
N GLU A 47 7.90 4.21 10.89
CA GLU A 47 7.22 3.50 11.99
C GLU A 47 5.71 3.34 11.75
N GLN A 48 5.14 4.17 10.88
CA GLN A 48 3.74 4.14 10.47
C GLN A 48 3.55 3.44 9.11
N ALA A 49 4.60 2.87 8.53
CA ALA A 49 4.47 2.15 7.27
C ALA A 49 3.76 0.81 7.47
N VAL A 50 2.68 0.60 6.72
CA VAL A 50 1.91 -0.67 6.74
C VAL A 50 2.53 -1.75 5.86
N CYS A 51 3.29 -1.34 4.84
CA CYS A 51 4.05 -2.29 4.02
C CYS A 51 5.31 -2.74 4.76
N ASP A 52 5.81 -3.93 4.42
CA ASP A 52 6.98 -4.51 5.08
C ASP A 52 8.21 -3.57 5.04
N PRO A 53 9.09 -3.57 6.07
CA PRO A 53 10.28 -2.71 6.12
C PRO A 53 11.18 -2.80 4.88
N GLN A 54 11.24 -3.97 4.25
CA GLN A 54 12.00 -4.20 3.01
C GLN A 54 11.51 -3.34 1.85
N ALA A 55 10.26 -2.87 1.86
CA ALA A 55 9.75 -1.91 0.89
C ALA A 55 10.46 -0.55 1.03
N ILE A 56 10.69 -0.08 2.26
CA ILE A 56 11.43 1.16 2.51
C ILE A 56 12.91 0.97 2.15
N GLU A 57 13.51 -0.17 2.50
CA GLU A 57 14.90 -0.48 2.10
C GLU A 57 15.08 -0.47 0.57
N ARG A 58 14.08 -0.97 -0.16
CA ARG A 58 14.13 -1.09 -1.62
C ARG A 58 13.78 0.19 -2.37
N PHE A 59 12.75 0.91 -1.93
CA PHE A 59 12.17 2.04 -2.67
C PHE A 59 12.41 3.39 -2.00
N GLY A 60 12.93 3.40 -0.77
CA GLY A 60 12.94 4.57 0.09
C GLY A 60 11.57 4.83 0.73
N LEU A 61 11.54 5.83 1.62
CA LEU A 61 10.30 6.31 2.20
C LEU A 61 9.52 7.13 1.16
N MET A 62 8.21 6.93 1.11
CA MET A 62 7.32 7.72 0.26
C MET A 62 7.46 9.21 0.57
N PRO A 63 7.52 10.12 -0.42
CA PRO A 63 7.50 11.55 -0.17
C PRO A 63 6.10 12.02 0.26
N ALA A 64 6.03 13.08 1.07
CA ALA A 64 4.77 13.67 1.52
C ALA A 64 3.95 14.22 0.34
N MET A 65 2.67 13.85 0.29
CA MET A 65 1.75 14.25 -0.76
C MET A 65 1.14 15.63 -0.46
N GLN A 66 1.27 16.54 -1.43
CA GLN A 66 0.69 17.88 -1.36
C GLN A 66 -0.66 17.90 -2.12
N LEU A 67 -1.65 17.21 -1.57
CA LEU A 67 -3.03 17.16 -2.09
C LEU A 67 -4.01 17.60 -1.01
N ALA A 68 -5.20 18.03 -1.43
CA ALA A 68 -6.26 18.33 -0.48
C ALA A 68 -6.72 17.05 0.24
N GLU A 69 -7.22 17.19 1.47
CA GLU A 69 -7.54 16.01 2.29
C GLU A 69 -8.66 15.15 1.68
N ASP A 70 -9.64 15.77 1.02
CA ASP A 70 -10.70 15.07 0.28
C ASP A 70 -10.16 14.29 -0.93
N GLU A 71 -9.16 14.82 -1.63
CA GLU A 71 -8.46 14.10 -2.70
C GLU A 71 -7.67 12.91 -2.13
N LEU A 72 -6.94 13.11 -1.02
CA LEU A 72 -6.23 12.03 -0.35
C LEU A 72 -7.17 10.92 0.11
N ARG A 73 -8.33 11.27 0.69
CA ARG A 73 -9.38 10.32 1.09
C ARG A 73 -9.91 9.53 -0.12
N THR A 74 -10.10 10.21 -1.26
CA THR A 74 -10.54 9.59 -2.51
C THR A 74 -9.50 8.58 -3.03
N VAL A 75 -8.23 8.97 -3.04
CA VAL A 75 -7.12 8.09 -3.44
C VAL A 75 -6.97 6.90 -2.50
N SER A 76 -7.00 7.14 -1.18
CA SER A 76 -6.91 6.07 -0.16
C SER A 76 -8.04 5.06 -0.29
N GLY A 77 -9.27 5.54 -0.49
CA GLY A 77 -10.42 4.69 -0.73
C GLY A 77 -10.25 3.82 -1.98
N TRP A 78 -9.76 4.43 -3.06
CA TRP A 78 -9.47 3.69 -4.29
C TRP A 78 -8.39 2.61 -4.09
N PHE A 79 -7.33 2.89 -3.33
CA PHE A 79 -6.30 1.89 -2.97
C PHE A 79 -6.91 0.70 -2.22
N TRP A 80 -7.78 0.94 -1.24
CA TRP A 80 -8.50 -0.11 -0.51
C TRP A 80 -9.36 -1.00 -1.42
N ASP A 81 -9.95 -0.39 -2.44
CA ASP A 81 -10.83 -1.06 -3.40
C ASP A 81 -10.05 -1.89 -4.45
N GLN A 82 -8.72 -1.74 -4.55
CA GLN A 82 -7.89 -2.55 -5.46
C GLN A 82 -7.57 -3.97 -4.95
N TYR A 83 -8.05 -4.32 -3.77
CA TYR A 83 -7.79 -5.63 -3.18
C TYR A 83 -8.45 -6.75 -3.98
N ASP A 84 -7.65 -7.74 -4.33
CA ASP A 84 -8.11 -8.98 -4.95
C ASP A 84 -7.93 -10.13 -3.94
N PRO A 85 -9.01 -10.75 -3.44
CA PRO A 85 -8.92 -11.88 -2.50
C PRO A 85 -8.06 -13.05 -3.01
N SER A 86 -7.91 -13.21 -4.32
CA SER A 86 -7.03 -14.24 -4.90
C SER A 86 -5.54 -14.00 -4.60
N MET A 87 -5.14 -12.78 -4.21
CA MET A 87 -3.78 -12.49 -3.79
C MET A 87 -3.38 -13.24 -2.52
N ARG A 88 -4.29 -13.44 -1.56
CA ARG A 88 -4.00 -14.25 -0.36
C ARG A 88 -3.57 -15.66 -0.71
N GLU A 89 -4.27 -16.27 -1.66
CA GLU A 89 -3.98 -17.60 -2.13
C GLU A 89 -2.63 -17.65 -2.88
N ARG A 90 -2.37 -16.65 -3.73
CA ARG A 90 -1.08 -16.53 -4.44
C ARG A 90 0.10 -16.28 -3.52
N HIS A 91 -0.05 -15.46 -2.47
CA HIS A 91 0.99 -15.23 -1.47
C HIS A 91 1.29 -16.51 -0.69
N ARG A 92 0.25 -17.27 -0.30
CA ARG A 92 0.38 -18.57 0.35
C ARG A 92 1.07 -19.62 -0.53
N GLN A 93 0.82 -19.60 -1.83
CA GLN A 93 1.45 -20.53 -2.78
C GLN A 93 2.88 -20.10 -3.15
N GLY A 94 3.15 -18.80 -3.27
CA GLY A 94 4.48 -18.24 -3.54
C GLY A 94 5.49 -18.47 -2.41
N GLY A 95 5.01 -18.51 -1.15
CA GLY A 95 5.84 -18.88 0.00
C GLY A 95 6.30 -20.35 0.02
N LYS A 96 5.74 -21.22 -0.85
CA LYS A 96 6.14 -22.64 -0.94
C LYS A 96 7.21 -22.92 -2.01
N VAL A 97 7.62 -21.92 -2.79
CA VAL A 97 8.58 -22.10 -3.90
C VAL A 97 10.01 -21.69 -3.52
N HIS A 98 10.21 -21.17 -2.31
CA HIS A 98 11.51 -20.73 -1.78
C HIS A 98 11.83 -21.30 -0.38
N ALA A 99 11.21 -22.41 -0.01
CA ALA A 99 11.58 -23.19 1.18
C ALA A 99 12.41 -24.41 0.78
#